data_AF-A0A7C2J4K4-F1
#
_entry.id   AF-A0A7C2J4K4-F1
#
_cell.length_a   1.000
_cell.length_b   1.000
_cell.length_c   1.000
_cell.angle_alpha   90.00
_cell.angle_beta   90.00
_cell.angle_gamma   90.00
#
_symmetry.space_group_name_H-M   'P 1'
#
loop_
_entity.id
_entity.type
_entity.pdbx_description
1 polymer ?
#
loop_
_entity_poly.entity_id
_entity_poly.type
_entity_poly.pdbx_seq_one_letter_code
_entity_poly.pdbx_strand_id
1 'polypeptide(L)'
;MIERRFFETRLPKPVMDRISRYAGEGRQLRAVFGPEGCRLVAVAAGCVPAVVLHSHTEEEFAQLRTAVLLEWERASRTLRSRGRTSSSEPLPA
;
A
#
# COMPACT_ATOMS: atom_id res chain seq x y z
N MET A 1 -16.82 -24.82 9.12
CA MET A 1 -15.92 -24.19 10.10
C MET A 1 -14.82 -23.48 9.30
N ILE A 2 -15.01 -22.19 9.00
CA ILE A 2 -14.03 -21.45 8.18
C ILE A 2 -12.92 -21.05 9.14
N GLU A 3 -11.81 -21.80 9.12
CA GLU A 3 -10.58 -21.39 9.77
C GLU A 3 -10.16 -20.05 9.16
N ARG A 4 -10.53 -18.95 9.82
CA ARG A 4 -9.90 -17.66 9.65
C ARG A 4 -8.48 -17.80 10.18
N ARG A 5 -7.58 -18.40 9.39
CA ARG A 5 -6.14 -18.18 9.53
C ARG A 5 -5.91 -16.71 9.18
N PHE A 6 -6.13 -15.84 10.15
CA PHE A 6 -5.54 -14.52 10.18
C PHE A 6 -4.03 -14.77 10.18
N PHE A 7 -3.44 -14.83 8.99
CA PHE A 7 -2.02 -14.62 8.86
C PHE A 7 -1.78 -13.16 9.28
N GLU A 8 -1.43 -12.99 10.56
CA GLU A 8 -0.61 -11.87 11.02
C GLU A 8 0.77 -11.96 10.35
N THR A 9 0.85 -12.06 9.03
CA THR A 9 2.03 -11.67 8.28
C THR A 9 2.06 -10.16 8.33
N ARG A 10 2.46 -9.61 9.49
CA ARG A 10 2.92 -8.23 9.57
C ARG A 10 3.99 -8.10 8.51
N LEU A 11 3.71 -7.29 7.50
CA LEU A 11 4.68 -7.02 6.45
C LEU A 11 5.97 -6.52 7.10
N PRO A 12 7.15 -6.87 6.55
CA PRO A 12 8.41 -6.35 7.07
C PRO A 12 8.35 -4.83 7.17
N LYS A 13 8.90 -4.26 8.25
CA LYS A 13 8.91 -2.80 8.46
C LYS A 13 9.38 -2.01 7.22
N PRO A 14 10.42 -2.42 6.48
CA PRO A 14 10.83 -1.71 5.25
C PRO A 14 9.79 -1.71 4.12
N VAL A 15 8.88 -2.68 4.11
CA VAL A 15 7.76 -2.74 3.16
C VAL A 15 6.65 -1.80 3.64
N MET A 16 6.31 -1.82 4.93
CA MET A 16 5.32 -0.89 5.50
C MET A 16 5.72 0.58 5.38
N ASP A 17 7.01 0.89 5.57
CA ASP A 17 7.54 2.26 5.41
C ASP A 17 7.39 2.74 3.95
N ARG A 18 7.67 1.86 2.97
CA ARG A 18 7.47 2.15 1.54
C ARG A 18 6.00 2.36 1.19
N ILE A 19 5.11 1.51 1.72
CA ILE A 19 3.66 1.65 1.54
C ILE A 19 3.18 3.01 2.06
N SER A 20 3.55 3.34 3.30
CA SER A 20 3.13 4.60 3.94
C SER A 20 3.60 5.81 3.15
N ARG A 21 4.85 5.80 2.68
CA ARG A 21 5.42 6.86 1.85
C ARG A 21 4.70 6.99 0.51
N TYR A 22 4.58 5.91 -0.25
CA TYR A 22 4.02 5.98 -1.60
C TYR A 22 2.51 6.26 -1.60
N ALA A 23 1.77 5.76 -0.60
CA ALA A 23 0.40 6.19 -0.35
C ALA A 23 0.32 7.68 0.01
N GLY A 24 1.28 8.18 0.80
CA GLY A 24 1.57 9.60 1.08
C GLY A 24 1.68 10.46 -0.15
N GLU A 25 2.45 9.99 -1.11
CA GLU A 25 2.70 10.63 -2.40
C GLU A 25 1.50 10.55 -3.36
N GLY A 26 0.38 9.92 -2.97
CA GLY A 26 -0.81 9.77 -3.82
C GLY A 26 -0.61 8.78 -4.98
N ARG A 27 0.38 7.89 -4.88
CA ARG A 27 0.62 6.86 -5.90
C ARG A 27 -0.54 5.85 -5.93
N GLN A 28 -0.69 5.18 -7.07
CA GLN A 28 -1.62 4.07 -7.24
C GLN A 28 -0.88 2.75 -7.17
N LEU A 29 -1.46 1.79 -6.45
CA LEU A 29 -0.95 0.43 -6.41
C LEU A 29 -1.49 -0.38 -7.60
N ARG A 30 -0.60 -1.05 -8.34
CA ARG A 30 -0.96 -1.95 -9.45
C ARG A 30 -0.26 -3.29 -9.30
N ALA A 31 -0.96 -4.36 -9.63
CA ALA A 31 -0.38 -5.70 -9.75
C ALA A 31 0.14 -5.90 -11.17
N VAL A 32 1.33 -6.46 -11.30
CA VAL A 32 1.97 -6.82 -12.56
C VAL A 32 2.34 -8.30 -12.49
N PHE A 33 1.89 -9.07 -13.47
CA PHE A 33 2.18 -10.49 -13.60
C PHE A 33 3.07 -10.68 -14.83
N GLY A 34 4.13 -11.48 -14.70
CA GLY A 34 5.06 -11.71 -15.80
C GLY A 34 5.92 -12.95 -15.58
N PRO A 35 6.72 -13.32 -16.60
CA PRO A 35 7.59 -14.50 -16.55
C PRO A 35 8.64 -14.45 -15.43
N GLU A 36 9.01 -13.24 -15.01
CA GLU A 36 9.93 -12.98 -13.90
C GLU A 36 9.23 -13.00 -12.51
N GLY A 37 7.96 -13.42 -12.45
CA GLY A 37 7.13 -13.45 -11.25
C GLY A 37 6.16 -12.28 -11.11
N CYS A 38 5.47 -12.24 -9.97
CA CYS A 38 4.40 -11.31 -9.66
C CYS A 38 4.90 -10.13 -8.82
N ARG A 39 4.47 -8.91 -9.15
CA ARG A 39 4.93 -7.68 -8.51
C ARG A 39 3.77 -6.77 -8.13
N LEU A 40 3.88 -6.11 -6.99
CA LEU A 40 3.07 -4.93 -6.66
C LEU A 40 3.91 -3.68 -6.86
N VAL A 41 3.45 -2.80 -7.73
CA VAL A 41 4.13 -1.57 -8.09
C VAL A 41 3.31 -0.35 -7.68
N ALA A 42 3.99 0.65 -7.14
CA ALA A 42 3.46 1.97 -6.85
C ALA A 42 3.77 2.90 -8.04
N VAL A 43 2.73 3.42 -8.68
CA VAL A 43 2.82 4.21 -9.90
C VAL A 43 2.26 5.62 -9.65
N ALA A 44 3.00 6.64 -10.06
CA ALA A 44 2.52 8.01 -10.19
C ALA A 44 2.57 8.43 -11.66
N ALA A 45 1.63 9.26 -12.10
CA ALA A 45 1.63 9.79 -13.46
C ALA A 45 2.96 10.53 -13.72
N GLY A 46 3.67 10.12 -14.79
CA GLY A 46 4.96 10.72 -15.16
C GLY A 46 6.17 10.29 -14.33
N CYS A 47 6.03 9.32 -13.41
CA CYS A 47 7.13 8.80 -12.59
C CYS A 47 7.46 7.34 -12.92
N VAL A 48 8.69 6.94 -12.58
CA VAL A 48 9.13 5.53 -12.69
C VAL A 48 8.37 4.66 -11.67
N PRO A 49 7.79 3.53 -12.09
CA PRO A 49 7.15 2.57 -11.18
C PRO A 49 8.13 2.07 -10.11
N ALA A 50 7.69 2.08 -8.84
CA ALA A 50 8.47 1.56 -7.73
C ALA A 50 7.92 0.20 -7.26
N VAL A 51 8.78 -0.81 -7.15
CA VAL A 51 8.37 -2.15 -6.68
C VAL A 51 8.27 -2.15 -5.15
N VAL A 52 7.10 -2.53 -4.65
CA VAL A 52 6.81 -2.66 -3.21
C VAL A 52 6.97 -4.11 -2.76
N LEU A 53 6.58 -5.06 -3.62
CA LEU A 53 6.65 -6.50 -3.36
C LEU A 53 6.93 -7.25 -4.65
N HIS A 54 7.71 -8.33 -4.56
CA HIS A 54 7.96 -9.30 -5.62
C HIS A 54 7.82 -10.72 -5.05
N SER A 55 7.20 -11.59 -5.84
CA SER A 55 7.00 -13.02 -5.56
C SER A 55 7.30 -13.82 -6.82
N HIS A 56 7.78 -15.05 -6.65
CA HIS A 56 8.06 -15.95 -7.78
C HIS A 56 6.82 -16.73 -8.22
N THR A 57 5.83 -16.91 -7.34
CA THR A 57 4.58 -17.63 -7.63
C THR A 57 3.34 -16.75 -7.43
N GLU A 58 2.27 -17.07 -8.15
CA GLU A 58 0.97 -16.39 -8.03
C GLU A 58 0.27 -16.66 -6.69
N GLU A 59 0.44 -17.86 -6.14
CA GLU A 59 -0.20 -18.27 -4.88
C GLU A 59 0.39 -17.53 -3.68
N GLU A 60 1.71 -17.44 -3.58
CA GLU A 60 2.39 -16.60 -2.59
C GLU A 60 2.03 -15.13 -2.76
N PHE A 61 1.90 -14.69 -4.01
CA PHE A 61 1.55 -13.32 -4.32
C PHE A 61 0.12 -12.97 -3.88
N ALA A 62 -0.85 -13.86 -4.06
CA ALA A 62 -2.23 -13.63 -3.65
C ALA A 62 -2.35 -13.40 -2.13
N GLN A 63 -1.58 -14.17 -1.34
CA GLN A 63 -1.54 -14.04 0.11
C GLN A 63 -0.94 -12.69 0.52
N LEU A 64 0.24 -12.36 -0.02
CA LEU A 64 0.94 -11.13 0.30
C LEU A 64 0.22 -9.87 -0.19
N ARG A 65 -0.46 -9.96 -1.34
CA ARG A 65 -1.22 -8.85 -1.93
C ARG A 65 -2.31 -8.34 -1.00
N THR A 66 -2.99 -9.25 -0.30
CA THR A 66 -4.06 -8.88 0.64
C THR A 66 -3.52 -8.03 1.78
N ALA A 67 -2.39 -8.43 2.37
CA ALA A 67 -1.75 -7.66 3.44
C ALA A 67 -1.29 -6.27 2.96
N VAL A 68 -0.69 -6.18 1.77
CA VAL A 68 -0.24 -4.89 1.19
C VAL A 68 -1.41 -3.96 0.91
N LEU A 69 -2.52 -4.47 0.35
CA LEU A 69 -3.71 -3.66 0.07
C LEU A 69 -4.32 -3.07 1.33
N LEU A 70 -4.41 -3.85 2.40
CA LEU A 70 -4.94 -3.39 3.69
C LEU A 70 -4.08 -2.26 4.27
N GLU A 71 -2.76 -2.42 4.28
CA GLU A 71 -1.86 -1.39 4.77
C GLU A 71 -1.85 -0.14 3.86
N TRP A 72 -1.97 -0.32 2.55
CA TRP A 72 -2.09 0.80 1.61
C TRP A 72 -3.34 1.63 1.85
N GLU A 73 -4.47 0.98 2.08
CA GLU A 73 -5.73 1.64 2.39
C GLU A 73 -5.65 2.38 3.72
N ARG A 74 -5.09 1.74 4.76
CA ARG A 74 -4.86 2.36 6.08
C ARG A 74 -4.01 3.62 5.96
N ALA A 75 -2.86 3.53 5.27
CA ALA A 75 -1.98 4.67 5.05
C ALA A 75 -2.72 5.80 4.32
N SER A 76 -3.40 5.48 3.22
CA SER A 76 -4.16 6.45 2.42
C SER A 76 -5.24 7.18 3.21
N ARG A 77 -5.94 6.48 4.13
CA ARG A 77 -6.98 7.07 5.00
C ARG A 77 -6.39 8.02 6.05
N THR A 78 -5.30 7.63 6.71
CA THR A 78 -4.62 8.45 7.74
C THR A 78 -4.12 9.78 7.18
N LEU A 79 -3.72 9.79 5.91
CA LEU A 79 -3.27 11.01 5.23
C LEU A 79 -4.43 11.95 4.90
N ARG A 80 -5.57 11.39 4.46
CA ARG A 80 -6.80 12.17 4.19
C ARG A 80 -7.37 12.79 5.47
N SER A 81 -7.27 12.13 6.63
CA SER A 81 -7.73 12.69 7.91
C SER A 81 -6.81 13.81 8.43
N ARG A 82 -5.49 13.72 8.18
CA ARG A 82 -4.53 14.80 8.48
C ARG A 82 -4.74 16.04 7.61
N GLY A 83 -5.06 15.88 6.32
CA GLY A 83 -5.39 17.01 5.45
C GLY A 83 -6.66 17.76 5.89
N ARG A 84 -7.63 17.05 6.49
CA ARG A 84 -8.90 17.64 6.93
C ARG A 84 -8.84 18.37 8.28
N THR A 85 -7.82 18.13 9.09
CA THR A 85 -7.64 18.77 10.40
C THR A 85 -6.74 20.01 10.33
N SER A 86 -6.08 20.26 9.20
CA SER A 86 -5.27 21.48 8.97
C SER A 86 -6.04 22.62 8.29
N SER A 87 -7.36 22.53 8.17
CA SER A 87 -8.25 23.65 7.79
C SER A 87 -9.28 23.86 8.89
N SER A 88 -8.80 24.28 10.05
CA SER A 88 -9.63 24.92 11.08
C SER A 88 -8.78 26.01 11.72
N GLU A 89 -8.25 26.89 10.88
CA GLU A 89 -7.82 28.21 11.35
C GLU A 89 -9.11 29.04 11.43
N PRO A 90 -9.54 29.49 12.61
CA PRO A 90 -10.62 30.47 12.70
C PRO A 90 -10.08 31.76 12.08
N LEU A 91 -10.78 32.28 11.06
CA LEU A 91 -10.55 33.63 10.57
C LEU A 91 -10.69 34.60 11.77
N PRO A 92 -9.67 35.41 12.09
CA PRO A 92 -9.83 36.43 13.10
C PRO A 92 -10.68 37.60 12.58
N ALA A 93 -11.65 37.97 13.42
CA ALA A 93 -12.50 39.17 13.48
C ALA A 93 -13.48 39.43 12.32
#